data_AF-A0A1Q7RYF8-F1
#
_entry.id   AF-A0A1Q7RYF8-F1
#
_cell.length_a   1.000
_cell.length_b   1.000
_cell.length_c   1.000
_cell.angle_alpha   90.00
_cell.angle_beta   90.00
_cell.angle_gamma   90.00
#
_symmetry.space_group_name_H-M   'P 1'
#
loop_
_entity.id
_entity.type
_entity.pdbx_description
1 polymer ?
#
loop_
_entity_poly.entity_id
_entity_poly.type
_entity_poly.pdbx_seq_one_letter_code
_entity_poly.pdbx_strand_id
1 'polypeptide(L)' 'MSGTSYALNKILTTVARQHVMKDALSDDDLAGHDLNDEERAALKAGDITRLYHLGANPYLIRRVFRSRFPI' A
#
# COMPACT_ATOMS: atom_id res chain seq x y z
N MET A 1 4.93 -19.12 9.55
CA MET A 1 5.97 -18.12 9.26
C MET A 1 5.40 -17.11 8.28
N SER A 2 5.55 -15.83 8.64
CA SER A 2 5.02 -14.62 8.03
C SER A 2 5.09 -14.57 6.50
N GLY A 3 3.95 -14.76 5.82
CA GLY A 3 3.76 -14.35 4.41
C GLY A 3 3.32 -12.88 4.29
N THR A 4 3.15 -12.21 5.43
CA THR A 4 2.36 -11.00 5.68
C THR A 4 2.90 -9.71 5.07
N SER A 5 3.86 -9.76 4.14
CA SER A 5 4.31 -8.53 3.48
C SER A 5 4.79 -8.71 2.05
N TYR A 6 4.79 -9.92 1.48
CA TYR A 6 5.24 -10.07 0.10
C TYR A 6 4.23 -9.49 -0.88
N ALA A 7 2.95 -9.86 -0.76
CA ALA A 7 1.89 -9.34 -1.62
C ALA A 7 1.75 -7.81 -1.49
N LEU A 8 1.77 -7.32 -0.25
CA LEU A 8 1.72 -5.89 0.08
C LEU A 8 2.90 -5.09 -0.51
N ASN A 9 4.14 -5.56 -0.35
CA ASN A 9 5.29 -4.87 -0.93
C ASN A 9 5.31 -5.00 -2.47
N LYS A 10 4.82 -6.11 -3.03
CA LYS A 10 4.73 -6.33 -4.46
C LYS A 10 3.77 -5.33 -5.12
N ILE A 11 2.57 -5.16 -4.57
CA ILE A 11 1.62 -4.18 -5.12
C ILE A 11 2.16 -2.76 -5.00
N LEU A 12 2.72 -2.38 -3.85
CA LEU A 12 3.31 -1.04 -3.68
C LEU A 12 4.47 -0.81 -4.66
N THR A 13 5.27 -1.84 -4.95
CA THR A 13 6.33 -1.75 -5.97
C THR A 13 5.76 -1.53 -7.37
N THR A 14 4.70 -2.26 -7.74
CA THR A 14 4.03 -2.11 -9.03
C THR A 14 3.48 -0.69 -9.20
N VAL A 15 2.78 -0.17 -8.19
CA VAL A 15 2.21 1.18 -8.24
C VAL A 15 3.31 2.25 -8.22
N ALA A 16 4.35 2.09 -7.40
CA ALA A 16 5.48 3.02 -7.33
C ALA A 16 6.23 3.18 -8.66
N ARG A 17 6.18 2.17 -9.54
CA ARG A 17 6.75 2.20 -10.90
C ARG A 17 5.89 2.96 -11.91
N GLN A 18 4.62 3.20 -11.61
CA GLN A 18 3.75 4.02 -12.47
C GLN A 18 4.09 5.52 -12.36
N HIS A 19 4.98 5.91 -11.43
CA HIS A 19 5.39 7.29 -11.19
C HIS A 19 4.22 8.26 -10.87
N VAL A 20 3.09 7.71 -10.39
CA VAL A 20 1.91 8.46 -9.96
C VAL A 20 1.75 8.27 -8.46
N MET A 21 1.59 9.39 -7.73
CA MET A 21 1.18 9.35 -6.33
C MET A 21 -0.34 9.29 -6.24
N LYS A 22 -0.85 8.42 -5.38
CA LYS A 22 -2.27 8.20 -5.13
C LYS A 22 -2.62 8.55 -3.68
N ASP A 23 -3.85 8.98 -3.45
CA ASP A 23 -4.37 9.12 -2.08
C ASP A 23 -4.91 7.78 -1.54
N ALA A 24 -5.37 6.90 -2.44
CA ALA A 24 -5.93 5.58 -2.16
C ALA A 24 -5.75 4.65 -3.38
N LEU A 25 -5.75 3.33 -3.16
CA LEU A 25 -5.82 2.33 -4.24
C LEU A 25 -7.26 1.91 -4.53
N SER A 26 -7.61 1.76 -5.81
CA SER A 26 -8.93 1.25 -6.24
C SER A 26 -8.98 -0.27 -6.22
N ASP A 27 -10.17 -0.87 -6.33
CA ASP A 27 -10.29 -2.33 -6.44
C ASP A 27 -9.55 -2.91 -7.64
N ASP A 28 -9.49 -2.16 -8.75
CA ASP A 28 -8.73 -2.56 -9.95
C ASP A 28 -7.23 -2.63 -9.68
N ASP A 29 -6.68 -1.72 -8.86
CA ASP A 29 -5.27 -1.76 -8.46
C ASP A 29 -4.95 -3.01 -7.62
N LEU A 30 -5.92 -3.44 -6.81
CA LEU A 30 -5.78 -4.55 -5.85
C LEU A 30 -6.10 -5.92 -6.48
N ALA A 31 -6.65 -5.96 -7.69
CA ALA A 31 -7.05 -7.18 -8.36
C ALA A 31 -5.84 -8.08 -8.65
N GLY A 32 -5.99 -9.39 -8.40
CA GLY A 32 -4.92 -10.36 -8.64
C GLY A 32 -3.78 -10.37 -7.60
N HIS A 33 -3.91 -9.60 -6.52
CA HIS A 33 -3.02 -9.66 -5.38
C HIS A 33 -3.65 -10.43 -4.22
N ASP A 34 -2.88 -11.36 -3.64
CA ASP A 34 -3.27 -12.14 -2.45
C ASP A 34 -3.09 -11.30 -1.19
N LEU A 35 -4.03 -10.37 -1.00
CA LEU A 35 -4.08 -9.45 0.14
C LEU A 35 -5.15 -9.91 1.12
N ASN A 36 -4.85 -9.84 2.40
CA ASN A 36 -5.86 -10.02 3.44
C ASN A 36 -6.77 -8.77 3.56
N ASP A 37 -7.86 -8.91 4.31
CA ASP A 37 -8.86 -7.85 4.45
C ASP A 37 -8.28 -6.57 5.09
N GLU A 38 -7.36 -6.70 6.04
CA GLU A 38 -6.72 -5.55 6.70
C GLU A 38 -5.80 -4.79 5.76
N GLU A 39 -5.00 -5.49 4.95
CA GLU A 39 -4.13 -4.91 3.93
C GLU A 39 -4.96 -4.18 2.87
N ARG A 40 -6.05 -4.82 2.40
CA ARG A 40 -6.96 -4.24 1.41
C ARG A 40 -7.61 -2.98 1.96
N ALA A 41 -8.10 -3.01 3.20
CA ALA A 41 -8.69 -1.83 3.84
C ALA A 41 -7.69 -0.69 4.00
N ALA A 42 -6.46 -0.98 4.45
CA ALA A 42 -5.42 0.03 4.62
C ALA A 42 -5.00 0.68 3.28
N LEU A 43 -4.86 -0.12 2.22
CA LEU A 43 -4.53 0.38 0.88
C LEU A 43 -5.64 1.24 0.27
N LYS A 44 -6.91 0.86 0.46
CA LYS A 44 -8.08 1.65 0.02
C LYS A 44 -8.26 2.94 0.81
N ALA A 45 -7.94 2.94 2.09
CA ALA A 45 -8.02 4.12 2.94
C ALA A 45 -6.82 5.07 2.76
N GLY A 46 -5.73 4.59 2.14
CA GLY A 46 -4.46 5.32 2.15
C GLY A 46 -3.86 5.44 3.56
N ASP A 47 -4.15 4.48 4.45
CA ASP A 47 -3.71 4.52 5.85
C ASP A 47 -2.24 4.13 5.97
N ILE A 48 -1.37 5.12 5.77
CA ILE A 48 0.10 5.01 5.83
C ILE A 48 0.57 4.36 7.13
N THR A 49 -0.06 4.72 8.27
CA THR A 49 0.32 4.22 9.58
C THR A 49 -0.02 2.73 9.69
N ARG A 50 -1.23 2.34 9.28
CA ARG A 50 -1.63 0.93 9.29
C ARG A 50 -0.78 0.09 8.35
N LEU A 51 -0.48 0.59 7.16
CA LEU A 51 0.42 -0.07 6.20
C LEU A 51 1.80 -0.33 6.81
N TYR A 52 2.36 0.64 7.55
CA TYR A 52 3.63 0.46 8.24
C TYR A 52 3.57 -0.66 9.29
N HIS A 53 2.52 -0.69 10.10
CA HIS A 53 2.33 -1.75 11.11
C HIS A 53 2.07 -3.13 10.50
N LEU A 54 1.47 -3.20 9.31
CA LEU A 54 1.29 -4.44 8.54
C LEU A 54 2.58 -4.92 7.85
N GLY A 55 3.69 -4.19 7.99
CA GLY A 55 4.99 -4.58 7.44
C GLY A 55 5.27 -4.11 6.02
N ALA A 56 4.50 -3.15 5.50
CA ALA A 56 4.85 -2.49 4.25
C ALA A 56 6.17 -1.71 4.40
N ASN A 57 6.98 -1.73 3.34
CA ASN A 57 8.23 -1.00 3.29
C ASN A 57 7.96 0.51 3.33
N PRO A 58 8.49 1.26 4.33
CA PRO A 58 8.28 2.71 4.44
C PRO A 58 8.65 3.49 3.18
N TYR A 59 9.69 3.04 2.47
CA TYR A 59 10.12 3.68 1.22
C TYR A 59 9.05 3.56 0.13
N LEU A 60 8.43 2.38 0.00
CA LEU A 60 7.37 2.15 -0.98
C LEU A 60 6.10 2.92 -0.62
N ILE A 61 5.73 2.95 0.66
CA ILE A 61 4.57 3.73 1.13
C ILE A 61 4.73 5.20 0.73
N ARG A 62 5.90 5.81 1.00
CA ARG A 62 6.20 7.21 0.64
C ARG A 62 6.22 7.49 -0.86
N ARG A 63 6.43 6.46 -1.68
CA ARG A 63 6.51 6.58 -3.14
C ARG A 63 5.16 6.39 -3.81
N VAL A 64 4.24 5.65 -3.17
CA VAL A 64 2.89 5.41 -3.66
C VAL A 64 1.92 6.45 -3.13
N PHE A 65 1.94 6.72 -1.83
CA PHE A 65 0.93 7.55 -1.20
C PHE A 65 1.40 8.99 -1.04
N ARG A 66 0.53 9.93 -1.40
CA ARG A 66 0.74 11.34 -1.10
C ARG A 66 0.61 11.51 0.42
N SER A 67 1.72 11.81 1.09
CA SER A 67 1.68 12.08 2.52
C SER A 67 0.92 13.38 2.77
N ARG A 68 -0.30 13.27 3.28
CA ARG A 68 -0.99 14.37 3.94
C ARG A 68 -0.40 14.51 5.33
N PHE A 69 0.74 15.18 5.43
CA PHE A 69 1.09 15.80 6.72
C PHE A 69 0.13 16.99 6.89
N PRO A 70 -0.81 16.97 7.85
CA PRO A 70 -1.46 18.20 8.24
C PRO A 70 -0.36 19.15 8.74
N ILE A 71 -0.30 20.34 8.15
CA ILE A 71 0.52 21.46 8.65
C ILE A 71 -0.24 22.10 9.81
#